data_AF-A0A9N9P581-F1
#
_entry.id   AF-A0A9N9P581-F1
#
_cell.length_a   1.000
_cell.length_b   1.000
_cell.length_c   1.000
_cell.angle_alpha   90.00
_cell.angle_beta   90.00
_cell.angle_gamma   90.00
#
_symmetry.space_group_name_H-M   'P 1'
#
loop_
_entity.id
_entity.type
_entity.pdbx_description
1 polymer ?
#
loop_
_entity_poly.entity_id
_entity_poly.type
_entity_poly.pdbx_seq_one_letter_code
_entity_poly.pdbx_strand_id
1 'polypeptide(L)'
;SNHLIDHEFENKLVKLLNENGLIANIISCKQEDFGVDIIATFNQQVIIIQVKNIEKAIGSSELQKIQLSFKRFGDEILGIIVYNSKKLSNPLMKSAKIWFDGCCPEIKIMNKKEILNFFKDNKKRNKRRIMIEYTNLQADKFVIGISKLKGFKVEKCVVYSPY
;
A
#
# COMPACT_ATOMS: atom_id res chain seq x y z
N SER A 1 16.36 -8.35 19.05
CA SER A 1 16.47 -8.62 17.60
C SER A 1 15.07 -8.77 16.99
N ASN A 2 14.32 -7.66 16.87
CA ASN A 2 12.96 -7.66 16.30
C ASN A 2 12.92 -7.25 14.82
N HIS A 3 13.94 -6.51 14.35
CA HIS A 3 14.01 -6.02 12.96
C HIS A 3 14.02 -7.13 11.90
N LEU A 4 14.64 -8.29 12.17
CA LEU A 4 14.67 -9.40 11.19
C LEU A 4 13.30 -10.07 11.01
N ILE A 5 12.47 -10.10 12.05
CA ILE A 5 11.17 -10.78 12.05
C ILE A 5 10.11 -9.95 11.32
N ASP A 6 10.18 -8.62 11.43
CA ASP A 6 9.26 -7.72 10.75
C ASP A 6 9.49 -7.71 9.24
N HIS A 7 10.76 -7.69 8.81
CA HIS A 7 11.10 -7.85 7.39
C HIS A 7 10.69 -9.22 6.82
N GLU A 8 10.68 -10.30 7.62
CA GLU A 8 10.24 -11.61 7.12
C GLU A 8 8.74 -11.60 6.74
N PHE A 9 7.91 -10.91 7.53
CA PHE A 9 6.48 -10.80 7.25
C PHE A 9 6.22 -9.93 6.01
N GLU A 10 6.91 -8.80 5.89
CA GLU A 10 6.87 -7.93 4.70
C GLU A 10 7.29 -8.69 3.45
N ASN A 11 8.43 -9.39 3.48
CA ASN A 11 8.93 -10.19 2.36
C ASN A 11 7.92 -11.27 1.92
N LYS A 12 7.33 -11.98 2.88
CA LYS A 12 6.28 -12.98 2.59
C LYS A 12 5.05 -12.33 1.97
N LEU A 13 4.65 -11.15 2.44
CA LEU A 13 3.52 -10.41 1.89
C LEU A 13 3.82 -9.94 0.45
N VAL A 14 4.99 -9.37 0.19
CA VAL A 14 5.40 -8.93 -1.15
C VAL A 14 5.42 -10.08 -2.13
N LYS A 15 6.06 -11.21 -1.78
CA LYS A 15 6.08 -12.41 -2.61
C LYS A 15 4.66 -12.87 -2.96
N LEU A 16 3.79 -12.92 -1.95
CA LEU A 16 2.41 -13.32 -2.10
C LEU A 16 1.60 -12.37 -3.01
N LEU A 17 1.78 -11.06 -2.87
CA LEU A 17 1.13 -10.07 -3.75
C LEU A 17 1.60 -10.22 -5.20
N ASN A 18 2.90 -10.42 -5.40
CA ASN A 18 3.50 -10.66 -6.72
C ASN A 18 2.97 -11.95 -7.38
N GLU A 19 2.92 -13.06 -6.64
CA GLU A 19 2.31 -14.32 -7.10
C GLU A 19 0.82 -14.17 -7.45
N ASN A 20 0.15 -13.19 -6.84
CA ASN A 20 -1.24 -12.86 -7.12
C ASN A 20 -1.37 -11.70 -8.11
N GLY A 21 -0.35 -11.43 -8.93
CA GLY A 21 -0.39 -10.53 -10.09
C GLY A 21 -0.47 -9.04 -9.77
N LEU A 22 -0.05 -8.64 -8.58
CA LEU A 22 0.35 -7.26 -8.32
C LEU A 22 1.84 -7.11 -8.64
N ILE A 23 2.32 -5.87 -8.78
CA ILE A 23 3.75 -5.57 -8.76
C ILE A 23 4.02 -4.87 -7.44
N ALA A 24 4.60 -5.57 -6.49
CA ALA A 24 4.84 -5.11 -5.13
C ALA A 24 6.34 -5.10 -4.81
N ASN A 25 6.78 -4.04 -4.15
CA ASN A 25 8.15 -3.86 -3.68
C ASN A 25 8.15 -3.33 -2.24
N ILE A 26 9.07 -3.83 -1.42
CA ILE A 26 9.36 -3.24 -0.11
C ILE A 26 10.00 -1.89 -0.35
N ILE A 27 9.60 -0.89 0.43
CA ILE A 27 10.26 0.41 0.48
C ILE A 27 10.77 0.67 1.89
N SER A 28 11.91 1.35 1.98
CA SER A 28 12.45 1.79 3.27
C SER A 28 12.42 3.31 3.34
N CYS A 29 11.26 3.86 3.66
CA CYS A 29 11.16 5.29 3.96
C CYS A 29 11.69 5.55 5.37
N LYS A 30 12.96 5.94 5.48
CA LYS A 30 13.67 6.22 6.76
C LYS A 30 13.17 7.45 7.53
N GLN A 31 12.07 8.09 7.14
CA GLN A 31 11.57 9.30 7.79
C GLN A 31 10.27 9.01 8.56
N GLU A 32 10.43 8.93 9.88
CA GLU A 32 9.39 8.90 10.93
C GLU A 32 8.53 7.62 10.99
N ASP A 33 8.37 7.06 12.20
CA ASP A 33 7.89 5.71 12.59
C ASP A 33 6.48 5.25 12.11
N PHE A 34 5.88 5.92 11.12
CA PHE A 34 4.57 5.61 10.56
C PHE A 34 4.66 5.52 9.03
N GLY A 35 5.76 4.93 8.59
CA GLY A 35 6.22 4.88 7.21
C GLY A 35 5.61 3.72 6.43
N VAL A 36 5.29 4.00 5.17
CA VAL A 36 4.85 3.00 4.21
C VAL A 36 5.91 1.91 4.08
N ASP A 37 5.51 0.66 4.21
CA ASP A 37 6.41 -0.49 4.14
C ASP A 37 6.49 -1.07 2.71
N ILE A 38 5.37 -1.03 1.98
CA ILE A 38 5.27 -1.64 0.64
C ILE A 38 4.55 -0.67 -0.30
N ILE A 39 5.09 -0.52 -1.50
CA ILE A 39 4.39 0.08 -2.65
C ILE A 39 4.03 -1.05 -3.60
N ALA A 40 2.76 -1.09 -4.01
CA ALA A 40 2.28 -2.03 -4.99
C ALA A 40 1.48 -1.33 -6.10
N THR A 41 1.38 -1.98 -7.25
CA THR A 41 0.47 -1.57 -8.32
C THR A 41 -0.40 -2.73 -8.77
N PHE A 42 -1.66 -2.42 -9.06
CA PHE A 42 -2.63 -3.38 -9.58
C PHE A 42 -3.61 -2.66 -10.51
N ASN A 43 -3.69 -3.07 -11.78
CA ASN A 43 -4.56 -2.42 -12.77
C ASN A 43 -4.42 -0.88 -12.81
N GLN A 44 -3.18 -0.37 -12.90
CA GLN A 44 -2.85 1.07 -12.89
C GLN A 44 -3.16 1.83 -11.58
N GLN A 45 -3.79 1.18 -10.60
CA GLN A 45 -4.00 1.74 -9.28
C GLN A 45 -2.70 1.61 -8.47
N VAL A 46 -2.16 2.75 -8.01
CA VAL A 46 -1.10 2.77 -7.00
C VAL A 46 -1.70 2.41 -5.66
N ILE A 47 -1.03 1.48 -4.96
CA ILE A 47 -1.43 0.95 -3.66
C ILE A 47 -0.28 1.17 -2.70
N ILE A 48 -0.60 1.79 -1.57
CA ILE A 48 0.34 2.10 -0.52
C ILE A 48 -0.02 1.23 0.68
N ILE A 49 0.92 0.42 1.15
CA ILE A 49 0.67 -0.59 2.18
C ILE A 49 1.53 -0.32 3.41
N GLN A 50 0.87 -0.17 4.56
CA GLN A 50 1.47 -0.27 5.89
C GLN A 50 1.27 -1.69 6.42
N VAL A 51 2.30 -2.27 6.99
CA VAL A 51 2.33 -3.60 7.58
C VAL A 51 2.35 -3.49 9.10
N LYS A 52 1.42 -4.19 9.76
CA LYS A 52 1.31 -4.26 11.22
C LYS A 52 1.55 -5.69 11.70
N ASN A 53 2.79 -6.00 12.08
CA ASN A 53 3.22 -7.34 12.52
C ASN A 53 3.47 -7.45 14.04
N ILE A 54 2.79 -6.64 14.85
CA ILE A 54 2.89 -6.67 16.31
C ILE A 54 1.51 -6.92 16.95
N GLU A 55 1.50 -7.33 18.21
CA GLU A 55 0.27 -7.65 18.97
C GLU A 55 -0.51 -6.41 19.40
N LYS A 56 0.11 -5.23 19.35
CA LYS A 56 -0.53 -3.97 19.75
C LYS A 56 -1.48 -3.47 18.67
N ALA A 57 -2.74 -3.28 19.03
CA ALA A 57 -3.76 -2.64 18.18
C ALA A 57 -3.40 -1.18 17.88
N ILE A 58 -3.87 -0.70 16.73
CA ILE A 58 -3.62 0.65 16.24
C ILE A 58 -4.50 1.65 17.01
N GLY A 59 -3.87 2.65 17.61
CA GLY A 59 -4.55 3.77 18.26
C GLY A 59 -4.90 4.90 17.28
N SER A 60 -5.78 5.82 17.68
CA SER A 60 -6.23 6.93 16.81
C SER A 60 -5.08 7.81 16.32
N SER A 61 -4.11 8.12 17.17
CA SER A 61 -2.95 8.95 16.80
C SER A 61 -2.05 8.24 15.77
N GLU A 62 -1.81 6.94 15.95
CA GLU A 62 -1.06 6.13 14.98
C GLU A 62 -1.80 6.08 13.63
N LEU A 63 -3.11 5.84 13.65
CA LEU A 63 -3.92 5.78 12.44
C LEU A 63 -3.94 7.12 11.67
N GLN A 64 -4.03 8.24 12.38
CA GLN A 64 -3.94 9.59 11.79
C GLN A 64 -2.59 9.83 11.12
N LYS A 65 -1.49 9.38 11.75
CA LYS A 65 -0.16 9.49 11.15
C LYS A 65 -0.03 8.64 9.89
N ILE A 66 -0.54 7.40 9.91
CA ILE A 66 -0.60 6.54 8.71
C ILE A 66 -1.40 7.22 7.59
N GLN A 67 -2.56 7.79 7.92
CA GLN A 67 -3.37 8.52 6.94
C GLN A 67 -2.59 9.70 6.33
N LEU A 68 -1.92 10.50 7.16
CA LEU A 68 -1.10 11.61 6.68
C LEU A 68 0.06 11.11 5.80
N SER A 69 0.69 9.99 6.15
CA SER A 69 1.72 9.35 5.32
C SER A 69 1.17 8.95 3.96
N PHE A 70 -0.02 8.35 3.90
CA PHE A 70 -0.67 7.95 2.66
C PHE A 70 -1.05 9.15 1.78
N LYS A 71 -1.62 10.21 2.35
CA LYS A 71 -2.00 11.43 1.61
C LYS A 71 -0.84 12.11 0.89
N ARG A 72 0.40 11.95 1.36
CA ARG A 72 1.60 12.51 0.69
C ARG A 72 1.81 11.94 -0.72
N PHE A 73 1.24 10.77 -1.03
CA PHE A 73 1.34 10.14 -2.34
C PHE A 73 0.24 10.58 -3.31
N GLY A 74 -0.69 11.44 -2.87
CA GLY A 74 -1.79 11.99 -3.68
C GLY A 74 -3.14 11.34 -3.37
N ASP A 75 -4.21 11.98 -3.83
CA ASP A 75 -5.60 11.56 -3.51
C ASP A 75 -6.06 10.33 -4.30
N GLU A 76 -5.37 9.98 -5.40
CA GLU A 76 -5.73 8.85 -6.27
C GLU A 76 -5.10 7.52 -5.81
N ILE A 77 -4.57 7.42 -4.59
CA ILE A 77 -3.91 6.20 -4.09
C ILE A 77 -4.84 5.33 -3.24
N LEU A 78 -4.67 4.01 -3.34
CA LEU A 78 -5.35 3.08 -2.44
C LEU A 78 -4.47 2.79 -1.22
N GLY A 79 -4.84 3.35 -0.07
CA GLY A 79 -4.18 3.08 1.21
C GLY A 79 -4.67 1.76 1.83
N ILE A 80 -3.76 0.87 2.20
CA ILE A 80 -4.10 -0.38 2.89
C ILE A 80 -3.20 -0.57 4.12
N ILE A 81 -3.81 -0.94 5.25
CA ILE A 81 -3.10 -1.43 6.43
C ILE A 81 -3.28 -2.94 6.48
N VAL A 82 -2.17 -3.68 6.39
CA VAL A 82 -2.16 -5.15 6.47
C VAL A 82 -1.69 -5.59 7.84
N TYR A 83 -2.58 -6.20 8.63
CA TYR A 83 -2.23 -6.70 9.96
C TYR A 83 -2.01 -8.22 9.99
N ASN A 84 -1.13 -8.67 10.88
CA ASN A 84 -0.91 -10.09 11.13
C ASN A 84 -1.99 -10.65 12.07
N SER A 85 -3.04 -11.25 11.48
CA SER A 85 -4.13 -11.90 12.21
C SER A 85 -3.71 -13.00 13.20
N LYS A 86 -2.49 -13.55 13.09
CA LYS A 86 -1.97 -14.52 14.08
C LYS A 86 -1.55 -13.87 15.39
N LYS A 87 -1.21 -12.58 15.36
CA LYS A 87 -0.76 -11.79 16.51
C LYS A 87 -1.84 -10.84 17.03
N LEU A 88 -2.78 -10.45 16.16
CA LEU A 88 -3.76 -9.42 16.44
C LEU A 88 -5.13 -9.80 15.87
N SER A 89 -6.11 -10.01 16.74
CA SER A 89 -7.49 -10.30 16.32
C SER A 89 -8.25 -9.05 15.87
N ASN A 90 -8.08 -7.95 16.61
CA ASN A 90 -8.71 -6.66 16.34
C ASN A 90 -7.66 -5.61 15.98
N PRO A 91 -7.61 -5.12 14.73
CA PRO A 91 -6.54 -4.24 14.28
C PRO A 91 -6.61 -2.83 14.90
N LEU A 92 -7.79 -2.40 15.35
CA LEU A 92 -8.03 -1.04 15.86
C LEU A 92 -8.47 -1.06 17.33
N MET A 93 -8.00 -0.08 18.11
CA MET A 93 -8.61 0.28 19.38
C MET A 93 -10.01 0.88 19.15
N LYS A 94 -10.90 0.82 20.16
CA LYS A 94 -12.28 1.34 20.06
C LYS A 94 -12.35 2.80 19.59
N SER A 95 -11.50 3.67 20.13
CA SER A 95 -11.41 5.08 19.73
C SER A 95 -10.89 5.26 18.30
N ALA A 96 -9.96 4.40 17.86
CA ALA A 96 -9.43 4.43 16.50
C ALA A 96 -10.49 3.99 15.50
N LYS A 97 -11.32 3.00 15.87
CA LYS A 97 -12.45 2.54 15.06
C LYS A 97 -13.51 3.63 14.86
N ILE A 98 -13.92 4.31 15.93
CA ILE A 98 -14.88 5.43 15.84
C ILE A 98 -14.36 6.51 14.88
N TRP A 99 -13.08 6.88 15.01
CA TRP A 99 -12.47 7.86 14.14
C TRP A 99 -12.34 7.36 12.68
N PHE A 100 -11.95 6.10 12.48
CA PHE A 100 -11.83 5.48 11.17
C PHE A 100 -13.16 5.49 10.40
N ASP A 101 -14.23 5.05 11.07
CA ASP A 101 -15.58 4.97 10.51
C ASP A 101 -16.13 6.36 10.14
N GLY A 102 -15.74 7.42 10.87
CA GLY A 102 -16.20 8.79 10.64
C GLY A 102 -15.34 9.63 9.68
N CYS A 103 -14.03 9.37 9.59
CA CYS A 103 -13.08 10.31 8.99
C CYS A 103 -12.17 9.72 7.91
N CYS A 104 -12.10 8.40 7.77
CA CYS A 104 -11.09 7.78 6.89
C CYS A 104 -11.55 6.48 6.20
N PRO A 105 -12.73 6.45 5.54
CA PRO A 105 -13.24 5.23 4.92
C PRO A 105 -12.42 4.75 3.71
N GLU A 106 -11.56 5.61 3.16
CA GLU A 106 -10.75 5.34 1.98
C GLU A 106 -9.59 4.38 2.25
N ILE A 107 -9.11 4.34 3.49
CA ILE A 107 -8.08 3.37 3.90
C ILE A 107 -8.75 2.03 4.16
N LYS A 108 -8.21 0.95 3.62
CA LYS A 108 -8.67 -0.41 3.93
C LYS A 108 -7.79 -1.02 5.02
N ILE A 109 -8.39 -1.68 6.00
CA ILE A 109 -7.66 -2.44 7.02
C ILE A 109 -8.02 -3.91 6.83
N MET A 110 -7.00 -4.72 6.56
CA MET A 110 -7.18 -6.10 6.11
C MET A 110 -6.10 -7.01 6.69
N ASN A 111 -6.41 -8.28 6.91
CA ASN A 111 -5.38 -9.30 7.11
C ASN A 111 -4.90 -9.87 5.76
N LYS A 112 -3.89 -10.73 5.82
CA LYS A 112 -3.29 -11.37 4.65
C LYS A 112 -4.30 -12.11 3.76
N LYS A 113 -5.33 -12.74 4.33
CA LYS A 113 -6.34 -13.47 3.54
C LYS A 113 -7.30 -12.51 2.85
N GLU A 114 -7.70 -11.45 3.55
CA GLU A 114 -8.63 -10.43 3.05
C GLU A 114 -8.04 -9.64 1.88
N ILE A 115 -6.78 -9.20 1.96
CA ILE A 115 -6.13 -8.47 0.86
C ILE A 115 -6.04 -9.33 -0.41
N LEU A 116 -5.77 -10.63 -0.30
CA LEU A 116 -5.76 -11.53 -1.44
C LEU A 116 -7.13 -11.68 -2.07
N ASN A 117 -8.16 -11.88 -1.25
CA ASN A 117 -9.53 -12.02 -1.73
C ASN A 117 -9.98 -10.73 -2.43
N PHE A 118 -9.68 -9.58 -1.83
CA PHE A 118 -9.96 -8.27 -2.41
C PHE A 118 -9.39 -8.14 -3.83
N PHE A 119 -8.12 -8.50 -4.05
CA PHE A 119 -7.54 -8.42 -5.40
C PHE A 119 -8.01 -9.53 -6.34
N LYS A 120 -8.32 -10.74 -5.85
CA LYS A 120 -8.92 -11.81 -6.67
C LYS A 120 -10.30 -11.42 -7.20
N ASP A 121 -11.12 -10.80 -6.37
CA ASP A 121 -12.45 -10.35 -6.78
C ASP A 121 -12.36 -9.17 -7.75
N ASN A 122 -11.40 -8.26 -7.54
CA ASN A 122 -11.13 -7.18 -8.49
C ASN A 122 -10.52 -7.66 -9.82
N LYS A 123 -9.71 -8.73 -9.82
CA LYS A 123 -9.26 -9.38 -11.07
C LYS A 123 -10.41 -9.89 -11.92
N LYS A 124 -11.43 -10.49 -11.28
CA LYS A 124 -12.62 -11.00 -12.00
C LYS A 124 -13.43 -9.88 -12.64
N ARG A 125 -13.42 -8.68 -12.04
CA ARG A 125 -14.11 -7.48 -12.53
C ARG A 125 -13.35 -6.78 -13.68
N ASN A 126 -12.01 -6.82 -13.69
CA ASN A 126 -11.17 -6.08 -14.63
C ASN A 126 -10.51 -6.96 -15.72
N LYS A 127 -11.31 -7.57 -16.61
CA LYS A 127 -10.83 -8.25 -17.84
C LYS A 127 -10.48 -7.27 -18.99
N ARG A 128 -9.73 -6.19 -18.76
CA ARG A 128 -9.20 -5.32 -19.85
C ARG A 128 -7.67 -5.10 -19.68
N ARG A 129 -6.91 -5.16 -20.79
CA ARG A 129 -5.47 -5.52 -20.93
C ARG A 129 -4.55 -4.35 -21.39
N ILE A 130 -3.28 -4.31 -20.89
CA ILE A 130 -1.95 -3.88 -21.47
C ILE A 130 -1.42 -2.42 -21.29
N MET A 131 -0.17 -2.09 -21.76
CA MET A 131 1.06 -1.61 -21.07
C MET A 131 1.94 -0.66 -21.95
N ILE A 132 2.64 0.38 -21.43
CA ILE A 132 3.69 1.19 -22.11
C ILE A 132 4.94 1.38 -21.21
N GLU A 133 6.15 1.11 -21.69
CA GLU A 133 7.40 1.30 -20.93
C GLU A 133 8.07 2.64 -21.31
N TYR A 134 8.43 3.49 -20.33
CA TYR A 134 9.14 4.74 -20.56
C TYR A 134 10.35 4.87 -19.61
N THR A 135 11.54 5.05 -20.16
CA THR A 135 12.78 5.28 -19.42
C THR A 135 13.16 6.77 -19.52
N ASN A 136 13.03 7.51 -18.42
CA ASN A 136 13.68 8.82 -18.26
C ASN A 136 14.33 8.90 -16.88
N LEU A 137 15.67 8.85 -16.85
CA LEU A 137 16.52 8.65 -15.67
C LEU A 137 16.68 9.90 -14.77
N GLN A 138 16.03 11.02 -15.09
CA GLN A 138 16.19 12.29 -14.35
C GLN A 138 14.90 13.11 -14.23
N ALA A 139 13.73 12.47 -14.13
CA ALA A 139 12.47 13.19 -13.99
C ALA A 139 12.07 13.37 -12.51
N ASP A 140 12.09 14.62 -12.01
CA ASP A 140 11.56 14.99 -10.67
C ASP A 140 10.01 15.04 -10.63
N LYS A 141 9.39 14.81 -11.79
CA LYS A 141 7.96 14.88 -12.03
C LYS A 141 7.57 13.82 -13.05
N PHE A 142 6.53 13.08 -12.73
CA PHE A 142 6.00 12.04 -13.59
C PHE A 142 4.52 12.27 -13.88
N VAL A 143 4.13 12.14 -15.15
CA VAL A 143 2.77 12.40 -15.63
C VAL A 143 2.31 11.22 -16.48
N ILE A 144 1.22 10.55 -16.07
CA ILE A 144 0.50 9.56 -16.89
C ILE A 144 -0.95 9.99 -16.96
N GLY A 145 -1.46 10.27 -18.17
CA GLY A 145 -2.85 10.72 -18.34
C GLY A 145 -3.14 11.97 -17.50
N ILE A 146 -4.11 11.89 -16.60
CA ILE A 146 -4.47 12.96 -15.65
C ILE A 146 -3.65 12.94 -14.36
N SER A 147 -3.03 11.82 -14.01
CA SER A 147 -2.32 11.63 -12.75
C SER A 147 -0.95 12.30 -12.80
N LYS A 148 -0.61 13.05 -11.74
CA LYS A 148 0.65 13.76 -11.59
C LYS A 148 1.31 13.38 -10.28
N LEU A 149 2.47 12.74 -10.35
CA LEU A 149 3.29 12.41 -9.19
C LEU A 149 4.53 13.33 -9.16
N LYS A 150 4.96 13.77 -7.97
CA LYS A 150 6.15 14.62 -7.74
C LYS A 150 6.92 14.16 -6.49
N GLY A 151 8.19 14.55 -6.38
CA GLY A 151 8.97 14.43 -5.13
C GLY A 151 9.68 13.08 -4.93
N PHE A 152 9.96 12.37 -6.02
CA PHE A 152 10.68 11.09 -6.01
C PHE A 152 11.70 11.09 -7.14
N LYS A 153 12.80 10.36 -6.94
CA LYS A 153 13.82 10.13 -7.98
C LYS A 153 13.50 8.81 -8.68
N VAL A 154 13.23 8.86 -9.97
CA VAL A 154 12.83 7.70 -10.77
C VAL A 154 14.05 7.12 -11.49
N GLU A 155 14.48 5.92 -11.11
CA GLU A 155 15.48 5.16 -11.89
C GLU A 155 14.82 4.31 -12.98
N LYS A 156 13.61 3.81 -12.74
CA LYS A 156 12.79 3.10 -13.73
C LYS A 156 11.30 3.37 -13.50
N CYS A 157 10.55 3.62 -14.57
CA CYS A 157 9.10 3.75 -14.56
C CYS A 157 8.47 2.75 -15.53
N VAL A 158 7.39 2.09 -15.11
CA VAL A 158 6.61 1.19 -15.97
C VAL A 158 5.16 1.67 -15.92
N VAL A 159 4.63 2.07 -17.07
CA VAL A 159 3.28 2.63 -17.22
C VAL A 159 2.38 1.56 -17.83
N TYR A 160 1.09 1.60 -17.53
CA TYR A 160 0.13 0.80 -18.27
C TYR A 160 -0.91 1.70 -18.92
N SER A 161 -1.24 1.47 -20.21
CA SER A 161 -2.15 2.29 -21.01
C SER A 161 -2.94 1.41 -22.01
N PRO A 162 -4.24 1.68 -22.27
CA PRO A 162 -5.15 0.80 -23.03
C PRO A 162 -5.25 1.08 -24.55
N TYR A 163 -4.21 1.63 -25.19
CA TYR A 163 -4.11 1.70 -26.66
C TYR A 163 -3.02 0.76 -27.17
#